data_AF-A0A1Q7FQS7-F1
#
_entry.id   AF-A0A1Q7FQS7-F1
#
_cell.length_a   1.000
_cell.length_b   1.000
_cell.length_c   1.000
_cell.angle_alpha   90.00
_cell.angle_beta   90.00
_cell.angle_gamma   90.00
#
_symmetry.space_group_name_H-M   'P 1'
#
loop_
_entity.id
_entity.type
_entity.pdbx_description
1 polymer ?
#
loop_
_entity_poly.entity_id
_entity_poly.type
_entity_poly.pdbx_seq_one_letter_code
_entity_poly.pdbx_strand_id
1 'polypeptide(L)'
;MKKKSKRTVFAVCINNKGYPASLEAGKLYKVVPDNEAEKHGLIRVVDESGEDYGYSSERFFVLDVPQALEKVLKGIPAARQPNTTLKPTSGARTSKAKRVGVPRRSPLSV
;
A
#
# COMPACT_ATOMS: atom_id res chain seq x y z
N MET A 1 -17.92 27.49 19.03
CA MET A 1 -18.53 26.52 18.09
C MET A 1 -17.82 25.18 18.25
N LYS A 2 -18.46 24.15 18.84
CA LYS A 2 -17.85 22.83 19.05
C LYS A 2 -17.79 22.10 17.70
N LYS A 3 -16.60 22.00 17.09
CA LYS A 3 -16.37 21.19 15.89
C LYS A 3 -16.77 19.74 16.23
N LYS A 4 -17.86 19.24 15.64
CA LYS A 4 -18.20 17.80 15.70
C LYS A 4 -16.97 17.04 15.22
N SER A 5 -16.41 16.20 16.08
CA SER A 5 -15.30 15.31 15.77
C SER A 5 -15.81 14.30 14.74
N LYS A 6 -15.69 14.63 13.45
CA LYS A 6 -15.84 13.64 12.38
C LYS A 6 -14.79 12.56 12.64
N ARG A 7 -15.22 11.30 12.72
CA ARG A 7 -14.31 10.17 12.78
C ARG A 7 -13.45 10.23 11.52
N THR A 8 -12.14 10.30 11.70
CA THR A 8 -11.20 10.33 10.57
C THR A 8 -11.00 8.89 10.13
N VAL A 9 -11.34 8.60 8.88
CA VAL A 9 -11.07 7.29 8.28
C VAL A 9 -9.66 7.33 7.70
N PHE A 10 -8.93 6.23 7.85
CA PHE A 10 -7.61 6.07 7.28
C PHE A 10 -7.59 4.90 6.32
N ALA A 11 -6.69 4.94 5.36
CA ALA A 11 -6.46 3.83 4.45
C ALA A 11 -4.97 3.60 4.24
N VAL A 12 -4.56 2.34 4.17
CA VAL A 12 -3.18 1.96 3.86
C VAL A 12 -3.07 1.70 2.38
N CYS A 13 -2.09 2.30 1.71
CA CYS A 13 -1.80 1.93 0.33
C CYS A 13 -1.21 0.52 0.29
N ILE A 14 -1.89 -0.42 -0.35
CA ILE A 14 -1.40 -1.79 -0.54
C ILE A 14 -0.72 -1.97 -1.90
N ASN A 15 -1.00 -1.09 -2.86
CA ASN A 15 -0.46 -1.16 -4.21
C ASN A 15 -0.30 0.22 -4.87
N ASN A 16 0.95 0.67 -5.01
CA ASN A 16 1.29 1.93 -5.66
C ASN A 16 1.66 1.80 -7.15
N LYS A 17 1.39 0.65 -7.79
CA LYS A 17 1.75 0.41 -9.20
C LYS A 17 1.13 1.46 -10.12
N GLY A 18 1.97 2.21 -10.83
CA GLY A 18 1.56 3.32 -11.70
C GLY A 18 1.61 4.70 -11.06
N TYR A 19 1.76 4.79 -9.73
CA TYR A 19 1.90 6.04 -8.98
C TYR A 19 3.04 5.98 -7.94
N PRO A 20 4.26 5.53 -8.28
CA PRO A 20 5.35 5.40 -7.30
C PRO A 20 5.85 6.74 -6.76
N ALA A 21 5.58 7.85 -7.44
CA ALA A 21 5.95 9.20 -7.01
C ALA A 21 4.90 9.86 -6.10
N SER A 22 3.65 9.37 -6.11
CA SER A 22 2.53 9.97 -5.38
C SER A 22 2.02 9.07 -4.24
N LEU A 23 2.23 7.76 -4.35
CA LEU A 23 1.78 6.76 -3.38
C LEU A 23 2.95 5.87 -2.94
N GLU A 24 3.08 5.68 -1.64
CA GLU A 24 4.01 4.77 -1.00
C GLU A 24 3.22 3.58 -0.46
N ALA A 25 3.53 2.38 -0.96
CA ALA A 25 2.94 1.15 -0.45
C ALA A 25 3.35 0.94 1.03
N GLY A 26 2.38 0.60 1.88
CA GLY A 26 2.52 0.43 3.32
C GLY A 26 2.26 1.71 4.14
N LYS A 27 2.10 2.87 3.51
CA LYS A 27 1.85 4.14 4.21
C LYS A 27 0.37 4.36 4.52
N LEU A 28 0.07 5.03 5.63
CA LEU A 28 -1.29 5.42 6.01
C LEU A 28 -1.64 6.79 5.41
N TYR A 29 -2.76 6.84 4.72
CA TYR A 29 -3.35 8.04 4.15
C TYR A 29 -4.67 8.38 4.84
N LYS A 30 -4.97 9.68 4.97
CA LYS A 30 -6.26 10.13 5.49
C LYS A 30 -7.29 10.08 4.38
N VAL A 31 -8.44 9.46 4.63
CA VAL A 31 -9.52 9.36 3.66
C VAL A 31 -10.48 10.53 3.84
N VAL A 32 -10.81 11.19 2.74
CA VAL A 32 -11.88 12.19 2.67
C VAL A 32 -13.14 11.48 2.18
N PRO A 33 -14.22 11.42 2.99
CA PRO A 33 -15.44 10.76 2.59
C PRO A 33 -16.09 11.51 1.42
N ASP A 34 -16.20 10.83 0.28
CA ASP A 34 -16.78 11.36 -0.94
C ASP A 34 -17.69 10.29 -1.57
N ASN A 35 -19.00 10.51 -1.46
CA ASN A 35 -20.02 9.56 -1.93
C ASN A 35 -20.03 9.44 -3.45
N GLU A 36 -19.58 10.45 -4.19
CA GLU A 36 -19.52 10.37 -5.65
C GLU A 36 -18.34 9.53 -6.07
N ALA A 37 -17.16 9.78 -5.47
CA ALA A 37 -15.97 8.97 -5.70
C ALA A 37 -16.23 7.48 -5.36
N GLU A 38 -16.85 7.20 -4.21
CA GLU A 38 -17.15 5.83 -3.78
C GLU A 38 -18.05 5.08 -4.77
N LYS A 39 -19.05 5.75 -5.37
CA LYS A 39 -19.91 5.15 -6.42
C LYS A 39 -19.14 4.75 -7.67
N HIS A 40 -18.04 5.44 -7.96
CA HIS A 40 -17.14 5.14 -9.06
C HIS A 40 -16.00 4.19 -8.67
N GLY A 41 -16.01 3.65 -7.44
CA GLY A 41 -14.93 2.80 -6.94
C GLY A 41 -13.64 3.56 -6.64
N LEU A 42 -13.71 4.89 -6.50
CA LEU A 42 -12.61 5.76 -6.17
C LEU A 42 -12.64 6.11 -4.67
N ILE A 43 -11.46 6.34 -4.11
CA ILE A 43 -11.24 6.82 -2.75
C ILE A 43 -10.45 8.11 -2.81
N ARG A 44 -10.93 9.16 -2.14
CA ARG A 44 -10.18 10.40 -1.98
C ARG A 44 -9.28 10.30 -0.77
N VAL A 45 -7.97 10.40 -1.00
CA VAL A 45 -6.96 10.38 0.04
C VAL A 45 -6.13 11.65 0.02
N VAL A 46 -5.75 12.12 1.20
CA VAL A 46 -4.81 13.24 1.34
C VAL A 46 -3.40 12.71 1.25
N ASP A 47 -2.66 13.16 0.25
CA ASP A 47 -1.27 12.77 0.00
C ASP A 47 -0.27 13.53 0.91
N GLU A 48 1.02 13.42 0.61
CA GLU A 48 2.09 14.08 1.38
C GLU A 48 2.15 15.58 1.16
N SER A 49 1.68 16.05 0.01
CA SER A 49 1.51 17.47 -0.30
C SER A 49 0.41 18.10 0.56
N GLY A 50 -0.44 17.28 1.20
CA GLY A 50 -1.61 17.73 1.93
C GLY A 50 -2.80 18.02 1.01
N GLU A 51 -2.71 17.60 -0.25
CA GLU A 51 -3.77 17.72 -1.25
C GLU A 51 -4.57 16.44 -1.30
N ASP A 52 -5.86 16.55 -1.59
CA ASP A 52 -6.73 15.39 -1.71
C ASP A 52 -6.87 14.95 -3.17
N TYR A 53 -6.55 13.68 -3.42
CA TYR A 53 -6.57 13.08 -4.75
C TYR A 53 -7.45 11.83 -4.76
N GLY A 54 -8.18 11.63 -5.86
CA GLY A 54 -8.99 10.44 -6.10
C GLY A 54 -8.18 9.31 -6.73
N TYR A 55 -8.11 8.16 -6.07
CA TYR A 55 -7.46 6.96 -6.60
C TYR A 55 -8.42 5.77 -6.58
N SER A 56 -8.10 4.69 -7.31
CA SER A 56 -8.90 3.45 -7.22
C SER A 56 -8.84 2.88 -5.81
N SER A 57 -10.02 2.61 -5.23
CA SER A 57 -10.19 2.03 -3.89
C SER A 57 -9.48 0.69 -3.72
N GLU A 58 -9.35 -0.11 -4.78
CA GLU A 58 -8.67 -1.41 -4.78
C GLU A 58 -7.19 -1.34 -4.41
N ARG A 59 -6.58 -0.16 -4.50
CA ARG A 59 -5.18 0.09 -4.14
C ARG A 59 -4.99 0.35 -2.65
N PHE A 60 -6.09 0.50 -1.93
CA PHE A 60 -6.11 0.92 -0.54
C PHE A 60 -6.90 -0.07 0.32
N PHE A 61 -6.42 -0.24 1.54
CA PHE A 61 -7.15 -0.98 2.57
C PHE A 61 -7.63 0.01 3.62
N VAL A 62 -8.94 0.18 3.72
CA VAL A 62 -9.56 1.09 4.69
C VAL A 62 -9.47 0.49 6.09
N LEU A 63 -8.99 1.28 7.05
CA LEU A 63 -8.82 0.90 8.45
C LEU A 63 -9.65 1.82 9.35
N ASP A 64 -10.49 1.21 10.19
CA ASP A 64 -11.07 1.91 11.33
C ASP A 64 -10.04 1.88 12.47
N VAL A 65 -9.54 3.05 12.84
CA VAL A 65 -8.52 3.19 13.88
C VAL A 65 -9.16 3.69 15.18
N PRO A 66 -8.75 3.14 16.34
CA PRO A 66 -9.26 3.57 17.63
C PRO A 66 -8.87 5.02 17.92
N GLN A 67 -9.68 5.73 18.72
CA GLN A 67 -9.49 7.17 19.01
C GLN A 67 -8.09 7.51 19.56
N ALA A 68 -7.49 6.61 20.33
CA ALA A 68 -6.13 6.78 20.85
C ALA A 68 -5.11 6.94 19.70
N LEU A 69 -5.23 6.11 18.66
CA LEU A 69 -4.36 6.14 17.50
C LEU A 69 -4.69 7.32 16.58
N GLU A 70 -5.96 7.68 16.44
CA GLU A 70 -6.39 8.86 15.68
C GLU A 70 -5.73 10.14 16.18
N LYS A 71 -5.60 10.32 17.51
CA LYS A 71 -4.91 11.48 18.10
C LYS A 71 -3.43 11.55 17.72
N VAL A 72 -2.75 10.41 17.73
CA VAL A 72 -1.33 10.31 17.36
C VAL A 72 -1.15 10.58 15.87
N LEU A 73 -1.96 9.96 15.02
CA LEU A 73 -1.89 10.13 13.56
C LEU A 73 -2.28 11.55 13.09
N LYS A 74 -3.11 12.27 13.84
CA LYS A 74 -3.39 13.69 13.56
C LYS A 74 -2.20 14.59 13.83
N GLY A 75 -1.36 14.24 14.81
CA GLY A 75 -0.18 15.02 15.19
C GLY A 75 1.08 14.72 14.37
N ILE A 76 1.11 13.59 13.65
CA ILE A 76 2.25 13.20 12.82
C ILE A 76 2.01 13.68 11.37
N PRO A 77 2.86 14.55 10.80
CA PRO A 77 2.80 14.87 9.38
C PRO A 77 3.17 13.63 8.56
N ALA A 78 2.56 13.46 7.38
CA ALA A 78 2.73 12.26 6.53
C ALA A 78 4.21 11.90 6.26
N ALA A 79 5.09 12.91 6.18
CA ALA A 79 6.54 12.77 6.03
C ALA A 79 7.29 12.12 7.23
N ARG A 80 6.65 11.99 8.40
CA ARG A 80 7.24 11.42 9.63
C ARG A 80 6.48 10.20 10.15
N GLN A 81 5.57 9.64 9.35
CA GLN A 81 4.94 8.38 9.73
C GLN A 81 6.02 7.30 9.91
N PRO A 82 5.83 6.35 10.85
CA PRO A 82 6.74 5.23 11.03
C PRO A 82 6.57 4.28 9.84
N ASN A 83 7.07 4.70 8.68
CA ASN A 83 7.19 3.92 7.47
C ASN A 83 8.34 2.97 7.77
N THR A 84 8.01 1.88 8.47
CA THR A 84 8.93 0.76 8.56
C THR A 84 8.94 0.21 7.16
N THR A 85 9.84 0.71 6.30
CA THR A 85 10.34 -0.03 5.17
C THR A 85 10.88 -1.30 5.80
N LEU A 86 10.02 -2.31 5.95
CA LEU A 86 10.41 -3.69 6.15
C LEU A 86 11.14 -4.02 4.87
N LYS A 87 12.43 -3.66 4.85
CA LYS A 87 13.37 -4.08 3.84
C LYS A 87 13.17 -5.59 3.80
N PRO A 88 12.79 -6.20 2.66
CA PRO A 88 12.83 -7.63 2.57
C PRO A 88 14.26 -8.00 2.98
N THR A 89 14.39 -8.76 4.06
CA THR A 89 15.66 -9.38 4.42
C THR A 89 15.94 -10.33 3.26
N SER A 90 16.62 -9.80 2.24
CA SER A 90 17.23 -10.55 1.15
C SER A 90 18.32 -11.40 1.80
N GLY A 91 17.86 -12.51 2.35
CA GLY A 91 18.61 -13.51 3.10
C GLY A 91 17.88 -14.85 2.99
N ALA A 92 17.22 -15.11 1.87
CA ALA A 92 16.72 -16.44 1.53
C ALA A 92 17.54 -16.97 0.34
N ARG A 93 18.52 -17.79 0.69
CA ARG A 93 19.41 -18.60 -0.15
C ARG A 93 18.88 -18.89 -1.55
N THR A 94 19.65 -18.51 -2.55
CA THR A 94 19.67 -19.17 -3.85
C THR A 94 20.04 -20.64 -3.67
N SER A 95 19.04 -21.50 -3.52
CA SER A 95 19.22 -22.94 -3.69
C SER A 95 19.39 -23.19 -5.19
N LYS A 96 20.66 -23.26 -5.60
CA LYS A 96 21.09 -23.63 -6.95
C LYS A 96 20.49 -25.00 -7.30
N ALA A 97 19.41 -25.01 -8.09
CA ALA A 97 18.83 -26.22 -8.62
C ALA A 97 19.90 -26.95 -9.45
N LYS A 98 20.37 -28.08 -8.92
CA LYS A 98 21.33 -28.96 -9.58
C LYS A 98 20.63 -29.54 -10.80
N ARG A 99 20.96 -29.03 -12.00
CA ARG A 99 20.60 -29.68 -13.26
C ARG A 99 21.18 -31.08 -13.25
N VAL A 100 20.34 -32.10 -13.06
CA VAL A 100 20.69 -33.48 -13.35
C VAL A 100 20.58 -33.63 -14.86
N GLY A 101 21.72 -33.71 -15.53
CA GLY A 101 21.78 -33.98 -16.96
C GLY A 101 21.22 -35.37 -17.24
N VAL A 102 20.18 -35.44 -18.07
CA VAL A 102 19.73 -36.69 -18.68
C VAL A 102 20.73 -37.04 -19.78
N PRO A 103 21.39 -38.22 -19.75
CA PRO A 103 22.27 -38.61 -20.85
C PRO A 103 21.46 -38.97 -22.09
N ARG A 104 21.92 -38.43 -23.22
CA ARG A 104 21.44 -38.71 -24.57
C ARG A 104 21.48 -40.22 -24.84
N ARG A 105 20.38 -40.79 -25.35
CA ARG A 105 20.41 -42.02 -26.14
C ARG A 105 19.71 -41.77 -27.47
N SER A 106 20.51 -41.67 -28.51
CA SER A 106 20.10 -41.88 -29.89
C SER A 106 19.73 -43.36 -30.08
N PRO A 107 18.74 -43.67 -30.92
CA PRO A 107 18.85 -44.83 -31.81
C PRO A 107 18.63 -44.36 -33.26
N LEU A 108 19.67 -44.43 -34.08
CA LEU A 108 19.92 -45.53 -35.03
C LEU A 108 18.84 -45.61 -36.12
N SER A 109 19.22 -45.12 -37.29
CA SER A 109 18.61 -45.36 -38.58
C SER A 109 18.41 -46.85 -38.86
N VAL A 110 17.24 -47.21 -39.36
CA VAL A 110 17.00 -48.30 -40.31
C VAL A 110 15.96 -47.82 -41.31
#